data_AF-A0A919SQF4-F1
#
_entry.id   AF-A0A919SQF4-F1
#
_cell.length_a   1.000
_cell.length_b   1.000
_cell.length_c   1.000
_cell.angle_alpha   90.00
_cell.angle_beta   90.00
_cell.angle_gamma   90.00
#
_symmetry.space_group_name_H-M   'P 1'
#
loop_
_entity.id
_entity.type
_entity.pdbx_description
1 polymer ?
#
loop_
_entity_poly.entity_id
_entity_poly.type
_entity_poly.pdbx_seq_one_letter_code
_entity_poly.pdbx_strand_id
1 'polypeptide(L)' 'MAAAAQHLPREDHSRHLLMANRYNADLLRDGELWVMRHLVVGNVWISGDPAVLSGVGGSFT' A
#
# COMPACT_ATOMS: atom_id res chain seq x y z
N MET A 1 -6.74 -4.12 11.18
CA MET A 1 -6.60 -5.35 10.36
C MET A 1 -5.18 -5.44 9.82
N ALA A 2 -4.64 -6.64 9.58
CA ALA A 2 -3.37 -6.82 8.87
C ALA A 2 -3.62 -7.44 7.49
N ALA A 3 -2.92 -6.96 6.46
CA ALA A 3 -2.97 -7.53 5.12
C ALA A 3 -1.57 -7.59 4.51
N ALA A 4 -1.31 -8.63 3.72
CA ALA A 4 -0.12 -8.75 2.90
C ALA A 4 -0.44 -8.39 1.45
N ALA A 5 0.49 -7.71 0.79
CA ALA A 5 0.37 -7.28 -0.60
C ALA A 5 1.69 -7.51 -1.35
N GLN A 6 1.54 -7.72 -2.66
CA GLN A 6 2.64 -7.80 -3.62
C GLN A 6 2.44 -6.75 -4.70
N HIS A 7 3.48 -5.96 -4.97
CA HIS A 7 3.55 -5.07 -6.11
C HIS A 7 4.51 -5.64 -7.16
N LEU A 8 4.09 -5.62 -8.42
CA LEU A 8 4.85 -6.07 -9.57
C LEU A 8 4.81 -4.98 -10.65
N PRO A 9 5.96 -4.51 -11.17
CA PRO A 9 5.98 -3.69 -12.36
C PRO A 9 5.37 -4.46 -13.52
N ARG A 10 4.56 -3.79 -14.35
CA ARG A 10 3.91 -4.43 -15.51
C ARG A 10 4.90 -5.01 -16.52
N GLU A 11 6.01 -4.31 -16.76
CA GLU A 11 6.97 -4.65 -17.83
C GLU A 11 8.07 -5.62 -17.38
N ASP A 12 8.30 -5.75 -16.06
CA ASP A 12 9.33 -6.63 -15.51
C ASP A 12 8.85 -7.26 -14.19
N HIS A 13 8.33 -8.48 -14.28
CA HIS A 13 7.82 -9.26 -13.16
C HIS A 13 8.94 -9.93 -12.33
N SER A 14 10.21 -9.83 -12.74
CA SER A 14 11.33 -10.35 -11.93
C SER A 14 11.56 -9.47 -10.70
N ARG A 15 11.27 -8.18 -10.83
CA ARG A 15 11.28 -7.21 -9.75
C ARG A 15 9.95 -7.25 -9.02
N HIS A 16 10.01 -7.22 -7.69
CA HIS A 16 8.82 -7.24 -6.86
C HIS A 16 9.05 -6.51 -5.55
N LEU A 17 7.95 -6.05 -4.96
CA LEU A 17 7.93 -5.58 -3.59
C LEU A 17 6.82 -6.29 -2.83
N LEU A 18 7.21 -6.93 -1.73
CA LEU A 18 6.31 -7.55 -0.77
C LEU A 18 6.21 -6.66 0.46
N MET A 19 5.01 -6.52 0.99
CA MET A 19 4.77 -5.77 2.22
C MET A 19 3.61 -6.38 3.01
N ALA A 20 3.72 -6.32 4.33
CA ALA A 20 2.55 -6.44 5.20
C ALA A 20 2.30 -5.14 5.92
N ASN A 21 1.03 -4.74 5.94
CA ASN A 21 0.60 -3.50 6.56
C ASN A 21 -0.50 -3.77 7.58
N ARG A 22 -0.47 -3.00 8.66
CA ARG A 22 -1.57 -2.87 9.60
C ARG A 22 -2.37 -1.62 9.25
N TYR A 23 -3.63 -1.83 8.93
CA TYR A 23 -4.60 -0.77 8.64
C TYR A 23 -5.44 -0.50 9.88
N ASN A 24 -5.51 0.77 10.25
CA ASN A 24 -6.50 1.30 11.18
C ASN A 24 -7.36 2.33 10.46
N ALA A 25 -8.65 2.06 10.33
CA ALA A 25 -9.58 2.88 9.56
C ALA A 25 -10.66 3.43 10.49
N ASP A 26 -10.77 4.76 10.52
CA ASP A 26 -11.90 5.44 11.13
C ASP A 26 -12.99 5.60 10.07
N LEU A 27 -14.10 4.87 10.25
CA LEU A 27 -15.22 4.86 9.32
C LEU A 27 -16.33 5.81 9.78
N LEU A 28 -16.99 6.46 8.84
CA LEU A 28 -18.24 7.18 9.05
C LEU A 28 -19.33 6.54 8.19
N ARG A 29 -20.55 6.44 8.75
CA ARG A 29 -21.74 6.07 7.99
C ARG A 29 -22.25 7.29 7.25
N ASP A 30 -22.30 7.22 5.92
CA ASP A 30 -22.84 8.24 5.02
C ASP A 30 -24.02 7.63 4.24
N GLY A 31 -25.24 7.92 4.70
CA GLY A 31 -26.45 7.24 4.24
C GLY A 31 -26.34 5.72 4.38
N GLU A 32 -26.36 5.00 3.25
CA GLU A 32 -26.22 3.54 3.21
C GLU A 32 -24.79 3.03 3.04
N LEU A 33 -23.82 3.93 2.90
CA LEU A 33 -22.42 3.56 2.66
C LEU A 33 -21.55 3.82 3.90
N TRP A 34 -20.51 3.01 4.07
CA TRP A 34 -19.42 3.31 4.98
C TRP A 34 -18.30 3.97 4.21
N VAL A 35 -17.88 5.15 4.65
CA VAL A 35 -16.77 5.90 4.06
C VAL A 35 -15.59 5.91 5.03
N MET A 36 -14.38 5.76 4.50
CA MET A 36 -13.15 5.96 5.28
C MET A 36 -12.93 7.46 5.49
N ARG A 37 -13.10 7.93 6.72
CA ARG A 37 -12.80 9.32 7.10
C ARG A 37 -11.30 9.51 7.28
N HIS A 38 -10.64 8.52 7.88
CA HIS A 38 -9.22 8.55 8.16
C HIS A 38 -8.65 7.13 8.13
N LEU A 39 -7.45 6.98 7.58
CA LEU A 39 -6.77 5.70 7.45
C LEU A 39 -5.31 5.87 7.86
N VAL A 40 -4.90 5.12 8.88
CA VAL A 40 -3.49 4.97 9.26
C VAL A 40 -3.00 3.63 8.74
N VAL A 41 -1.92 3.67 7.95
CA VAL A 41 -1.25 2.48 7.42
C VAL A 41 0.13 2.38 8.06
N GLY A 42 0.30 1.41 8.95
CA GLY A 42 1.60 1.06 9.49
C GLY A 42 2.22 -0.07 8.71
N ASN A 43 3.37 0.15 8.08
CA ASN A 43 4.13 -0.94 7.50
C ASN A 43 4.75 -1.80 8.61
N VAL A 44 4.49 -3.10 8.57
CA VAL A 44 5.02 -4.06 9.55
C VAL A 44 6.35 -4.62 9.06
N TRP A 45 6.40 -4.95 7.77
CA TRP A 45 7.62 -5.36 7.09
C TRP A 45 7.53 -5.07 5.59
N ILE A 46 8.70 -5.01 4.98
CA ILE A 46 8.92 -4.81 3.55
C ILE A 46 10.06 -5.72 3.08
N SER A 47 9.95 -6.26 1.86
CA SER A 47 10.99 -7.11 1.25
C SER A 47 10.93 -6.99 -0.28
N GLY A 48 12.08 -6.92 -0.94
CA GLY A 48 12.19 -6.73 -2.39
C GLY A 48 12.74 -5.36 -2.76
N ASP A 49 12.41 -4.88 -3.96
CA ASP A 49 12.91 -3.63 -4.52
C ASP A 49 11.91 -2.47 -4.30
N PRO A 50 12.19 -1.49 -3.41
CA PRO A 50 11.28 -0.39 -3.14
C PRO A 50 11.02 0.51 -4.36
N ALA A 51 11.93 0.55 -5.33
CA ALA A 51 11.77 1.33 -6.56
C ALA A 51 10.62 0.82 -7.44
N VAL A 52 10.11 -0.38 -7.16
CA VAL A 52 8.91 -0.94 -7.77
C VAL A 52 7.66 -0.07 -7.49
N LEU A 53 7.58 0.59 -6.33
CA LEU A 53 6.49 1.54 -6.02
C LEU A 53 6.66 2.90 -6.69
N SER A 54 7.88 3.26 -7.11
CA SER A 54 8.19 4.59 -7.61
C SER A 54 7.59 4.87 -8.99
N GLY A 55 7.12 3.85 -9.73
CA GLY A 55 6.28 3.97 -10.94
C GLY A 55 6.91 4.63 -12.17
N VAL A 56 7.60 5.77 -12.04
CA VAL A 56 8.30 6.55 -13.06
C VAL A 56 9.34 7.39 -12.31
N GLY A 57 10.51 7.66 -12.88
CA GLY A 57 11.61 8.41 -12.24
C GLY A 57 11.26 9.83 -11.78
N GLY A 58 10.55 9.96 -10.67
CA GLY A 58 10.37 11.19 -9.91
C GLY A 58 11.05 11.02 -8.57
N SER A 59 12.19 11.70 -8.41
CA SER A 59 12.88 11.84 -7.14
C SER A 59 11.92 12.40 -6.09
N PHE A 60 11.79 11.73 -4.94
CA PHE A 60 11.24 12.36 -3.74
C PHE A 60 12.40 13.05 -3.03
N THR A 61 12.74 14.25 -3.51
CA THR A 61 13.54 15.25 -2.78
C THR A 61 12.76 16.53 -2.72
#